data_AF-A0A0M4GMN6-F1
#
_entry.id   AF-A0A0M4GMN6-F1
#
_cell.length_a   1.000
_cell.length_b   1.000
_cell.length_c   1.000
_cell.angle_alpha   90.00
_cell.angle_beta   90.00
_cell.angle_gamma   90.00
#
_symmetry.space_group_name_H-M   'P 1'
#
loop_
_entity.id
_entity.type
_entity.pdbx_description
1 polymer ?
#
loop_
_entity_poly.entity_id
_entity_poly.type
_entity_poly.pdbx_seq_one_letter_code
_entity_poly.pdbx_strand_id
1 'polypeptide(L)'
;MIDHISVSVSDPAASKAFYEAALAPLGYRVVMEFGPVTALGGPMPGAPEDAPVPPDLWLTPTKDPTPCHIAVSASSAEQVDAFHRAALAAGGTDNGGPGERAHYHPGYYAAFVRDPDGHNLEAVFHGAGGGE
;
A
#
# COMPACT_ATOMS: atom_id res chain seq x y z
N MET A 1 -3.30 -16.21 2.01
CA MET A 1 -2.63 -15.90 0.73
C MET A 1 -3.66 -15.29 -0.18
N ILE A 2 -3.44 -14.03 -0.59
CA ILE A 2 -4.25 -13.30 -1.57
C ILE A 2 -3.41 -13.28 -2.85
N ASP A 3 -4.02 -13.55 -4.00
CA ASP A 3 -3.32 -13.51 -5.29
C ASP A 3 -3.25 -12.06 -5.83
N HIS A 4 -4.41 -11.40 -5.93
CA HIS A 4 -4.52 -9.99 -6.26
C HIS A 4 -5.87 -9.42 -5.79
N ILE A 5 -5.99 -8.08 -5.77
CA ILE A 5 -7.24 -7.35 -5.50
C ILE A 5 -7.43 -6.21 -6.49
N SER A 6 -8.68 -5.75 -6.63
CA SER A 6 -9.01 -4.52 -7.35
C SER A 6 -9.53 -3.45 -6.39
N VAL A 7 -8.94 -2.26 -6.47
CA VAL A 7 -9.37 -1.04 -5.77
C VAL A 7 -10.05 -0.15 -6.79
N SER A 8 -11.28 0.25 -6.49
CA SER A 8 -12.05 1.11 -7.37
C SER A 8 -11.66 2.57 -7.16
N VAL A 9 -11.32 3.30 -8.22
CA VAL A 9 -10.83 4.69 -8.12
C VAL A 9 -11.62 5.65 -9.01
N SER A 10 -11.83 6.90 -8.60
CA SER A 10 -12.60 7.87 -9.39
C SER A 10 -11.77 8.60 -10.45
N ASP A 11 -10.51 8.89 -10.13
CA ASP A 11 -9.53 9.49 -11.05
C ASP A 11 -8.33 8.55 -11.19
N PRO A 12 -8.21 7.81 -12.31
CA PRO A 12 -7.12 6.86 -12.50
C PRO A 12 -5.73 7.49 -12.54
N ALA A 13 -5.61 8.71 -13.06
CA ALA A 13 -4.31 9.38 -13.17
C ALA A 13 -3.84 9.89 -11.80
N ALA A 14 -4.74 10.52 -11.04
CA ALA A 14 -4.45 10.95 -9.68
C ALA A 14 -4.15 9.75 -8.76
N SER A 15 -4.93 8.68 -8.89
CA SER A 15 -4.74 7.47 -8.09
C SER A 15 -3.44 6.76 -8.42
N LYS A 16 -3.11 6.60 -9.71
CA LYS A 16 -1.80 6.04 -10.12
C LYS A 16 -0.65 6.81 -9.48
N ALA A 17 -0.65 8.15 -9.61
CA ALA A 17 0.40 8.98 -9.05
C ALA A 17 0.50 8.84 -7.52
N PHE A 18 -0.64 8.78 -6.82
CA PHE A 18 -0.68 8.55 -5.38
C PHE A 18 -0.11 7.19 -5.00
N TYR A 19 -0.64 6.09 -5.56
CA TYR A 19 -0.26 4.72 -5.19
C TYR A 19 1.20 4.40 -5.56
N GLU A 20 1.67 4.88 -6.70
CA GLU A 20 3.07 4.73 -7.11
C GLU A 20 4.02 5.40 -6.11
N ALA A 21 3.73 6.66 -5.73
CA ALA A 21 4.55 7.39 -4.76
C ALA A 21 4.45 6.81 -3.34
N ALA A 22 3.23 6.52 -2.88
CA ALA A 22 2.95 6.03 -1.54
C ALA A 22 3.61 4.66 -1.29
N LEU A 23 3.51 3.73 -2.25
CA LEU A 23 3.97 2.36 -2.09
C LEU A 23 5.43 2.11 -2.54
N ALA A 24 6.06 3.07 -3.24
CA ALA A 24 7.47 2.96 -3.64
C ALA A 24 8.44 2.61 -2.49
N PRO A 25 8.31 3.17 -1.26
CA PRO A 25 9.15 2.79 -0.13
C PRO A 25 9.02 1.31 0.30
N LEU A 26 7.89 0.68 -0.02
CA LEU A 26 7.63 -0.75 0.20
C LEU A 26 8.12 -1.63 -0.97
N GLY A 27 8.71 -1.02 -2.00
CA GLY A 27 9.22 -1.70 -3.20
C GLY A 27 8.17 -1.94 -4.30
N TYR A 28 6.96 -1.41 -4.13
CA TYR A 28 5.94 -1.47 -5.17
C TYR A 28 6.28 -0.57 -6.35
N ARG A 29 5.86 -1.00 -7.54
CA ARG A 29 5.96 -0.24 -8.78
C ARG A 29 4.82 -0.60 -9.71
N VAL A 30 4.56 0.25 -10.71
CA VAL A 30 3.66 -0.10 -11.82
C VAL A 30 4.31 -1.22 -12.62
N VAL A 31 3.59 -2.33 -12.78
CA VAL A 31 4.05 -3.51 -13.54
C VAL A 31 3.24 -3.74 -14.81
N MET A 32 2.04 -3.17 -14.90
CA MET A 32 1.14 -3.35 -16.04
C MET A 32 0.15 -2.18 -16.16
N GLU A 33 -0.23 -1.85 -17.38
CA GLU A 33 -1.27 -0.87 -17.67
C GLU A 33 -2.17 -1.37 -18.82
N PHE A 34 -3.50 -1.23 -18.65
CA PHE A 34 -4.50 -1.53 -19.67
C PHE A 34 -5.51 -0.40 -19.77
N GLY A 35 -5.28 0.53 -20.70
CA GLY A 35 -6.10 1.73 -20.80
C GLY A 35 -6.08 2.50 -19.48
N PRO A 36 -7.23 2.76 -18.84
CA PRO A 36 -7.29 3.49 -17.57
C PRO A 36 -7.03 2.60 -16.33
N VAL A 37 -6.78 1.29 -16.50
CA VAL A 37 -6.46 0.37 -15.40
C VAL A 37 -4.95 0.32 -15.19
N THR A 38 -4.50 0.51 -13.96
CA THR A 38 -3.09 0.40 -13.56
C THR A 38 -2.92 -0.77 -12.60
N ALA A 39 -1.92 -1.62 -12.82
CA ALA A 39 -1.56 -2.67 -11.88
C ALA A 39 -0.19 -2.40 -11.26
N LEU A 40 -0.14 -2.43 -9.93
CA LEU A 40 1.09 -2.38 -9.16
C LEU A 40 1.42 -3.77 -8.62
N GLY A 41 2.70 -3.97 -8.35
CA GLY A 41 3.20 -5.17 -7.67
C GLY A 41 4.41 -4.84 -6.81
N GLY A 42 4.59 -5.58 -5.72
CA GLY A 42 5.69 -5.44 -4.77
C GLY A 42 6.52 -6.72 -4.58
N PRO A 43 7.56 -6.67 -3.73
CA PRO A 43 8.38 -7.83 -3.40
C PRO A 43 7.56 -8.96 -2.78
N MET A 44 7.77 -10.18 -3.26
CA MET A 44 7.15 -11.38 -2.69
C MET A 44 8.01 -11.92 -1.54
N PRO A 45 7.43 -12.27 -0.38
CA PRO A 45 8.17 -12.91 0.70
C PRO A 45 8.91 -14.16 0.23
N GLY A 46 10.22 -14.23 0.51
CA GLY A 46 11.07 -15.37 0.14
C GLY A 46 11.43 -15.47 -1.35
N ALA A 47 11.02 -14.52 -2.19
CA ALA A 47 11.44 -14.49 -3.58
C ALA A 47 12.89 -13.98 -3.73
N PRO A 48 13.66 -14.51 -4.71
CA PRO A 48 14.94 -13.94 -5.11
C PRO A 48 14.82 -12.46 -5.51
N GLU A 49 15.90 -11.70 -5.36
CA GLU A 49 15.94 -10.26 -5.69
C GLU A 49 15.64 -9.97 -7.18
N ASP A 50 15.94 -10.91 -8.08
CA ASP A 50 15.70 -10.83 -9.52
C ASP A 50 14.38 -11.46 -9.97
N ALA A 51 13.54 -11.94 -9.03
CA ALA A 51 12.27 -12.55 -9.37
C ALA A 51 11.33 -11.54 -10.07
N PRO A 52 10.56 -11.99 -11.07
CA PRO A 52 9.49 -11.18 -11.63
C PRO A 52 8.51 -10.76 -10.54
N VAL A 53 8.08 -9.49 -10.58
CA VAL A 53 7.07 -8.97 -9.66
C VAL A 53 5.70 -9.02 -10.33
N PRO A 54 4.81 -9.94 -9.92
CA PRO A 54 3.48 -10.03 -10.49
C PRO A 54 2.60 -8.86 -10.00
N PRO A 55 1.55 -8.49 -10.75
CA PRO A 55 0.56 -7.52 -10.28
C PRO A 55 -0.32 -8.14 -9.18
N ASP A 56 -0.38 -7.50 -8.02
CA ASP A 56 -1.23 -7.90 -6.89
C ASP A 56 -2.26 -6.82 -6.50
N LEU A 57 -2.07 -5.58 -6.96
CA LEU A 57 -2.94 -4.44 -6.68
C LEU A 57 -3.37 -3.74 -7.97
N TRP A 58 -4.67 -3.79 -8.27
CA TRP A 58 -5.25 -3.23 -9.49
C TRP A 58 -6.09 -1.99 -9.21
N LEU A 59 -5.70 -0.84 -9.74
CA LEU A 59 -6.49 0.39 -9.72
C LEU A 59 -7.49 0.37 -10.89
N THR A 60 -8.77 0.26 -10.57
CA THR A 60 -9.85 0.08 -11.55
C THR A 60 -10.79 1.29 -11.54
N PRO A 61 -10.96 2.01 -12.65
CA PRO A 61 -11.80 3.20 -12.68
C PRO A 61 -13.27 2.89 -12.39
N THR A 62 -13.91 3.76 -11.60
CA THR A 62 -15.36 3.78 -11.36
C THR A 62 -15.84 5.22 -11.18
N LYS A 63 -17.15 5.47 -11.20
CA LYS A 63 -17.69 6.79 -10.85
C LYS A 63 -17.84 7.00 -9.35
N ASP A 64 -18.18 5.93 -8.63
CA ASP A 64 -18.55 5.97 -7.22
C ASP A 64 -17.72 4.91 -6.45
N PRO A 65 -16.46 5.22 -6.12
CA PRO A 65 -15.62 4.30 -5.36
C PRO A 65 -16.18 4.10 -3.96
N THR A 66 -16.16 2.85 -3.49
CA THR A 66 -16.54 2.52 -2.11
C THR A 66 -15.25 2.36 -1.30
N PRO A 67 -15.01 3.22 -0.29
CA PRO A 67 -13.83 3.12 0.56
C PRO A 67 -13.66 1.71 1.14
N CYS A 68 -12.45 1.20 1.04
CA CYS A 68 -12.04 -0.07 1.63
C CYS A 68 -10.75 0.12 2.43
N HIS A 69 -10.33 -0.92 3.14
CA HIS A 69 -9.09 -0.94 3.88
C HIS A 69 -8.13 -1.95 3.26
N ILE A 70 -6.89 -1.51 3.00
CA ILE A 70 -5.84 -2.32 2.39
C ILE A 70 -4.60 -2.15 3.26
N ALA A 71 -4.06 -3.25 3.78
CA ALA A 71 -2.81 -3.27 4.52
C ALA A 71 -1.73 -3.95 3.69
N VAL A 72 -0.59 -3.29 3.54
CA VAL A 72 0.58 -3.77 2.79
C VAL A 72 1.72 -4.04 3.77
N SER A 73 2.31 -5.22 3.66
CA SER A 73 3.43 -5.62 4.53
C SER A 73 4.67 -4.77 4.25
N ALA A 74 5.27 -4.26 5.31
CA ALA A 74 6.58 -3.62 5.33
C ALA A 74 7.60 -4.56 5.99
N SER A 75 8.86 -4.46 5.58
CA SER A 75 9.97 -5.24 6.14
C SER A 75 10.64 -4.58 7.36
N SER A 76 10.29 -3.33 7.65
CA SER A 76 10.80 -2.59 8.81
C SER A 76 9.92 -1.41 9.22
N ALA A 77 10.13 -0.88 10.44
CA ALA A 77 9.45 0.33 10.90
C ALA A 77 9.83 1.55 10.04
N GLU A 78 11.08 1.61 9.55
CA GLU A 78 11.54 2.68 8.67
C GLU A 78 10.82 2.68 7.32
N GLN A 79 10.44 1.51 6.80
CA GLN A 79 9.60 1.40 5.61
C GLN A 79 8.18 1.93 5.87
N VAL A 80 7.60 1.66 7.04
CA VAL A 80 6.30 2.23 7.45
C VAL A 80 6.38 3.75 7.56
N ASP A 81 7.44 4.28 8.17
CA ASP A 81 7.70 5.72 8.25
C ASP A 81 7.84 6.36 6.87
N ALA A 82 8.58 5.71 5.97
CA ALA A 82 8.82 6.19 4.62
C ALA A 82 7.54 6.16 3.77
N PHE A 83 6.74 5.09 3.87
CA PHE A 83 5.41 5.00 3.28
C PHE A 83 4.54 6.20 3.72
N HIS A 84 4.44 6.45 5.03
CA HIS A 84 3.57 7.52 5.54
C HIS A 84 3.98 8.89 5.00
N ARG A 85 5.28 9.21 5.06
CA ARG A 85 5.81 10.47 4.50
C ARG A 85 5.53 10.59 3.01
N ALA A 86 5.75 9.53 2.23
CA ALA A 86 5.57 9.54 0.79
C ALA A 86 4.09 9.69 0.41
N ALA A 87 3.20 8.98 1.11
CA ALA A 87 1.76 9.05 0.90
C ALA A 87 1.19 10.44 1.22
N LEU A 88 1.63 11.07 2.31
CA LEU A 88 1.26 12.46 2.62
C LEU A 88 1.80 13.45 1.57
N ALA A 89 3.06 13.28 1.15
CA ALA A 89 3.65 14.13 0.10
C ALA A 89 2.93 13.98 -1.25
N ALA A 90 2.34 12.81 -1.51
CA ALA A 90 1.53 12.52 -2.70
C ALA A 90 0.08 13.02 -2.60
N GLY A 91 -0.29 13.74 -1.54
CA GLY A 91 -1.62 14.32 -1.36
C GLY A 91 -2.59 13.46 -0.55
N GLY A 92 -2.13 12.36 0.05
CA GLY A 92 -2.92 11.58 1.00
C GLY A 92 -3.22 12.35 2.29
N THR A 93 -4.29 11.95 2.97
CA THR A 93 -4.68 12.55 4.25
C THR A 93 -4.30 11.62 5.40
N ASP A 94 -3.64 12.15 6.44
CA ASP A 94 -3.27 11.37 7.62
C ASP A 94 -4.51 10.73 8.27
N ASN A 95 -4.41 9.44 8.58
CA ASN A 95 -5.44 8.66 9.28
C ASN A 95 -4.85 7.90 10.49
N GLY A 96 -3.62 8.25 10.88
CA GLY A 96 -2.90 7.63 11.98
C GLY A 96 -1.42 7.51 11.63
N GLY A 97 -0.60 8.43 12.16
CA GLY A 97 0.84 8.43 11.93
C GLY A 97 1.57 7.15 12.37
N PRO A 98 2.84 6.99 11.97
CA PRO A 98 3.64 5.82 12.30
C PRO A 98 3.76 5.60 13.80
N GLY A 99 3.67 4.36 14.24
CA GLY A 99 3.80 4.02 15.65
C GLY A 99 3.40 2.58 15.98
N GLU A 100 3.60 2.18 17.23
CA GLU A 100 3.17 0.88 17.71
C GLU A 100 1.66 0.84 17.98
N ARG A 101 1.00 -0.22 17.52
CA ARG A 101 -0.41 -0.55 17.78
C ARG A 101 -0.46 -1.73 18.75
N ALA A 102 0.05 -1.55 19.96
CA ALA A 102 0.15 -2.61 20.98
C ALA A 102 -1.20 -3.25 21.36
N HIS A 103 -2.32 -2.58 21.06
CA HIS A 103 -3.68 -3.10 21.22
C HIS A 103 -4.08 -4.14 20.15
N TYR A 104 -3.32 -4.27 19.06
CA TYR A 104 -3.46 -5.37 18.10
C TYR A 104 -2.61 -6.56 18.54
N HIS A 105 -1.30 -6.37 18.63
CA HIS A 105 -0.35 -7.24 19.32
C HIS A 105 0.99 -6.52 19.53
N PRO A 106 1.85 -6.99 20.45
CA PRO A 106 3.20 -6.44 20.62
C PRO A 106 4.00 -6.47 19.32
N GLY A 107 4.67 -5.36 18.99
CA GLY A 107 5.47 -5.26 17.76
C GLY A 107 4.70 -4.98 16.48
N TYR A 108 3.38 -4.77 16.52
CA TYR A 108 2.61 -4.27 15.37
C TYR A 108 2.92 -2.78 15.17
N TYR A 109 3.81 -2.45 14.23
CA TYR A 109 4.16 -1.08 13.90
C TYR A 109 3.51 -0.67 12.58
N ALA A 110 2.68 0.37 12.57
CA ALA A 110 1.89 0.73 11.39
C ALA A 110 1.66 2.23 11.23
N ALA A 111 1.27 2.61 10.02
CA ALA A 111 0.81 3.95 9.66
C ALA A 111 -0.36 3.86 8.67
N PHE A 112 -1.26 4.84 8.72
CA PHE A 112 -2.51 4.85 7.96
C PHE A 112 -2.66 6.18 7.22
N VAL A 113 -3.00 6.11 5.93
CA VAL A 113 -3.25 7.27 5.08
C VAL A 113 -4.51 7.02 4.25
N ARG A 114 -5.37 8.04 4.14
CA ARG A 114 -6.48 8.04 3.19
C ARG A 114 -5.96 8.45 1.81
N ASP A 115 -6.28 7.66 0.81
CA ASP A 115 -6.04 7.99 -0.59
C ASP A 115 -7.07 9.04 -1.10
N PRO A 116 -6.97 9.49 -2.38
CA PRO A 116 -7.89 10.48 -2.95
C PRO A 116 -9.38 10.09 -2.90
N ASP A 117 -9.68 8.79 -2.92
CA ASP A 117 -11.03 8.24 -2.92
C ASP A 117 -11.51 7.79 -1.52
N GLY A 118 -10.68 8.00 -0.49
CA GLY A 118 -10.98 7.71 0.90
C GLY A 118 -10.69 6.27 1.35
N HIS A 119 -10.06 5.44 0.53
CA HIS A 119 -9.54 4.13 0.93
C HIS A 119 -8.54 4.30 2.08
N ASN A 120 -8.64 3.44 3.09
CA ASN A 120 -7.70 3.41 4.22
C ASN A 120 -6.50 2.52 3.87
N LEU A 121 -5.42 3.13 3.39
CA LEU A 121 -4.19 2.43 3.08
C LEU A 121 -3.30 2.37 4.33
N GLU A 122 -2.84 1.16 4.65
CA GLU A 122 -1.95 0.89 5.76
C GLU A 122 -0.64 0.27 5.26
N ALA A 123 0.48 0.71 5.85
CA ALA A 123 1.71 -0.06 5.85
C ALA A 123 1.94 -0.62 7.25
N VAL A 124 2.23 -1.92 7.33
CA VAL A 124 2.39 -2.63 8.60
C VAL A 124 3.68 -3.44 8.62
N PHE A 125 4.44 -3.28 9.69
CA PHE A 125 5.58 -4.13 10.04
C PHE A 125 5.26 -4.91 11.31
N HIS A 126 5.34 -6.24 11.22
CA HIS A 126 5.24 -7.13 12.36
C HIS A 126 6.66 -7.39 12.89
N GLY A 127 7.09 -6.60 13.89
CA GLY A 127 8.39 -6.79 14.54
C GLY A 127 8.51 -8.13 15.26
N ALA A 128 9.58 -8.35 16.04
CA ALA A 128 9.90 -9.63 16.69
C ALA A 128 8.82 -10.24 17.63
N GLY A 129 7.69 -9.56 17.85
CA GLY A 129 6.50 -10.07 18.55
C GLY A 129 5.39 -10.62 17.64
N GLY A 130 5.45 -10.39 16.32
CA GLY A 130 4.56 -10.98 15.33
C GLY A 130 5.26 -12.14 14.65
N GLY A 131 5.11 -13.34 15.20
CA GLY A 131 5.75 -14.53 14.66
C GLY A 131 5.34 -14.82 13.22
N GLU A 132 6.34 -15.07 12.37
CA GLU A 132 6.35 -16.23 11.47
C GLU A 132 7.32 -17.28 12.05
#